data_AF-A0A452YUN8-F1
#
_entry.id   AF-A0A452YUN8-F1
#
_cell.length_a   1.000
_cell.length_b   1.000
_cell.length_c   1.000
_cell.angle_alpha   90.00
_cell.angle_beta   90.00
_cell.angle_gamma   90.00
#
_symmetry.space_group_name_H-M   'P 1'
#
loop_
_entity.id
_entity.type
_entity.pdbx_description
1 polymer ?
#
loop_
_entity_poly.entity_id
_entity_poly.type
_entity_poly.pdbx_seq_one_letter_code
_entity_poly.pdbx_strand_id
1 'polypeptide(L)'
;HPIRIAEGYEMASKIAFDHLEHISTRFEFTAANIEPLVQTCMTTLSSKIVNRCKRMLAEIAVRAVLAVADLERKDVNLDLIKVEGKVGGKLEDTELIYGIAVDKDMSHPQMPKRIEDANIAILTCPFEPPKPKTKHKVDIDTVEKFQTMRGQEQKYFDEMVQKCKDVGATLVICQWGFDDEANHLLMQRNLPAVRWVGGVELELIAIATGGRIVPRFQELTPDKLGQAGLVREKSFGTTKDRMLCIERCANARAVTIFIRGGNKMMIEEAKRSIHDALCVARNLIRNNSIVYGGGSAEISCSVAVEAAADRYAGAEQVTAEFQQLSCNKMQYRFIVFFVLAVCNQVVC
;
A
#
# COMPACT_ATOMS: atom_id res chain seq x y z
N HIS A 1 28.28 32.28 -21.31
CA HIS A 1 27.03 32.10 -22.09
C HIS A 1 26.21 30.99 -21.43
N PRO A 2 24.90 31.16 -21.18
CA PRO A 2 24.09 30.18 -20.46
C PRO A 2 24.14 28.76 -21.05
N ILE A 3 24.18 28.62 -22.37
CA ILE A 3 24.29 27.33 -23.06
C ILE A 3 25.61 26.59 -22.69
N ARG A 4 26.75 27.30 -22.71
CA ARG A 4 28.05 26.71 -22.33
C ARG A 4 28.11 26.30 -20.85
N ILE A 5 27.36 27.00 -19.99
CA ILE A 5 27.23 26.65 -18.57
C ILE A 5 26.41 25.35 -18.43
N ALA A 6 25.32 25.21 -19.19
CA ALA A 6 24.52 23.98 -19.20
C ALA A 6 25.33 22.76 -19.68
N GLU A 7 26.10 22.91 -20.77
CA GLU A 7 27.00 21.88 -21.27
C GLU A 7 28.06 21.48 -20.22
N GLY A 8 28.64 22.46 -19.52
CA GLY A 8 29.57 22.21 -18.41
C GLY A 8 28.93 21.44 -17.25
N TYR A 9 27.67 21.74 -16.90
CA TYR A 9 26.95 20.99 -15.86
C TYR A 9 26.66 19.54 -16.26
N GLU A 10 26.30 19.28 -17.52
CA GLU A 10 26.11 17.90 -18.00
C GLU A 10 27.41 17.10 -17.93
N MET A 11 28.54 17.71 -18.30
CA MET A 11 29.85 17.07 -18.25
C MET A 11 30.28 16.78 -16.81
N ALA A 12 30.14 17.74 -15.90
CA ALA A 12 30.43 17.55 -14.48
C ALA A 12 29.53 16.49 -13.83
N SER A 13 28.26 16.43 -14.23
CA SER A 13 27.31 15.40 -13.76
C SER A 13 27.76 13.99 -14.15
N LYS A 14 28.24 13.78 -15.38
CA LYS A 14 28.78 12.48 -15.83
C LYS A 14 29.99 12.05 -15.01
N ILE A 15 30.95 12.95 -14.80
CA ILE A 15 32.15 12.67 -13.99
C ILE A 15 31.77 12.32 -12.55
N ALA A 16 30.83 13.05 -11.96
CA ALA A 16 30.33 12.75 -10.62
C ALA A 16 29.62 11.39 -10.55
N PHE A 17 28.85 11.02 -11.58
CA PHE A 17 28.18 9.72 -11.67
C PHE A 17 29.19 8.57 -11.74
N ASP A 18 30.19 8.67 -12.62
CA ASP A 18 31.24 7.65 -12.74
C ASP A 18 32.00 7.47 -11.42
N HIS A 19 32.30 8.57 -10.72
CA HIS A 19 32.95 8.55 -9.41
C HIS A 19 32.08 7.92 -8.32
N LEU A 20 30.76 8.16 -8.35
CA LEU A 20 29.81 7.51 -7.44
C LEU A 20 29.78 5.99 -7.66
N GLU A 21 29.82 5.52 -8.91
CA GLU A 21 29.91 4.08 -9.20
C GLU A 21 31.21 3.48 -8.63
N HIS A 22 32.34 4.20 -8.73
CA HIS A 22 33.63 3.76 -8.18
C HIS A 22 33.66 3.69 -6.64
N ILE A 23 33.00 4.62 -5.96
CA ILE A 23 32.92 4.65 -4.48
C ILE A 23 31.85 3.70 -3.96
N SER A 24 30.88 3.34 -4.80
CA SER A 24 29.77 2.50 -4.39
C SER A 24 30.26 1.17 -3.84
N THR A 25 29.71 0.79 -2.69
CA THR A 25 29.96 -0.51 -2.07
C THR A 25 28.74 -1.38 -2.35
N ARG A 26 28.96 -2.63 -2.75
CA ARG A 26 27.85 -3.59 -2.95
C ARG A 26 27.56 -4.29 -1.63
N PHE A 27 26.30 -4.24 -1.22
CA PHE A 27 25.81 -5.11 -0.15
C PHE A 27 25.17 -6.35 -0.76
N GLU A 28 25.74 -7.51 -0.46
CA GLU A 28 25.03 -8.76 -0.73
C GLU A 28 24.00 -8.97 0.38
N PHE A 29 22.73 -8.83 0.03
CA PHE A 29 21.63 -9.23 0.90
C PHE A 29 21.25 -10.67 0.54
N THR A 30 21.06 -11.50 1.56
CA THR A 30 20.46 -12.83 1.43
C THR A 30 19.17 -12.81 2.25
N ALA A 31 18.18 -13.64 1.91
CA ALA A 31 16.93 -13.75 2.68
C ALA A 31 17.16 -14.03 4.19
N ALA A 32 18.33 -14.58 4.56
CA ALA A 32 18.75 -14.82 5.94
C ALA A 32 19.39 -13.59 6.63
N ASN A 33 19.90 -12.61 5.88
CA ASN A 33 20.56 -11.43 6.42
C ASN A 33 19.85 -10.15 5.99
N ILE A 34 18.79 -9.81 6.71
CA ILE A 34 17.99 -8.59 6.54
C ILE A 34 18.62 -7.36 7.20
N GLU A 35 19.67 -7.53 8.01
CA GLU A 35 20.24 -6.47 8.83
C GLU A 35 20.73 -5.25 8.02
N PRO A 36 21.42 -5.40 6.86
CA PRO A 36 21.85 -4.26 6.06
C PRO A 36 20.67 -3.42 5.51
N LEU A 37 19.58 -4.09 5.12
CA LEU A 37 18.35 -3.44 4.68
C LEU A 37 17.71 -2.66 5.83
N VAL A 38 17.65 -3.28 7.02
CA VAL A 38 17.10 -2.64 8.23
C VAL A 38 17.93 -1.43 8.62
N GLN A 39 19.26 -1.51 8.61
CA GLN A 39 20.15 -0.39 8.91
C GLN A 39 19.98 0.78 7.92
N THR A 40 19.80 0.47 6.64
CA THR A 40 19.59 1.51 5.63
C THR A 40 18.23 2.19 5.84
N CYS A 41 17.16 1.43 6.06
CA CYS A 41 15.85 1.98 6.42
C CYS A 41 15.88 2.77 7.74
N MET A 42 16.65 2.32 8.75
CA MET A 42 16.83 3.05 10.00
C MET A 42 17.50 4.41 9.79
N THR A 43 18.45 4.51 8.87
CA THR A 43 19.08 5.78 8.49
C THR A 43 18.04 6.75 7.92
N THR A 44 17.17 6.28 7.01
CA THR A 44 16.08 7.08 6.42
C THR A 44 15.05 7.54 7.46
N LEU A 45 14.75 6.71 8.45
CA LEU A 45 13.77 7.03 9.50
C LEU A 45 14.34 7.90 10.62
N SER A 46 15.66 8.01 10.76
CA SER A 46 16.31 8.72 11.87
C SER A 46 16.09 10.23 11.85
N SER A 47 15.85 10.83 10.66
CA SER A 47 15.59 12.26 10.51
C SER A 47 14.11 12.65 10.70
N LYS A 48 13.23 11.70 11.02
CA LYS A 48 11.77 11.89 11.06
C LYS A 48 11.20 11.81 12.48
N ILE A 49 9.94 12.21 12.63
CA ILE A 49 9.21 12.21 13.92
C ILE A 49 9.20 10.80 14.56
N VAL A 50 9.28 9.75 13.74
CA VAL A 50 9.27 8.34 14.17
C VAL A 50 10.60 7.82 14.74
N ASN A 51 11.59 8.69 15.00
CA ASN A 51 12.92 8.31 15.50
C ASN A 51 12.88 7.43 16.78
N ARG A 52 11.88 7.60 17.65
CA ARG A 52 11.73 6.80 18.88
C ARG A 52 11.56 5.30 18.62
N CYS A 53 10.86 4.93 17.54
CA CYS A 53 10.52 3.54 17.21
C CYS A 53 11.09 3.11 15.85
N LYS A 54 12.18 3.75 15.41
CA LYS A 54 12.71 3.57 14.05
C LYS A 54 13.12 2.14 13.71
N ARG A 55 13.63 1.37 14.69
CA ARG A 55 14.07 -0.01 14.46
C ARG A 55 12.88 -0.92 14.12
N MET A 56 11.83 -0.88 14.94
CA MET A 56 10.60 -1.64 14.72
C MET A 56 9.97 -1.30 13.35
N LEU A 57 9.86 -0.02 13.03
CA LEU A 57 9.30 0.41 11.74
C LEU A 57 10.17 0.00 10.55
N ALA A 58 11.50 0.07 10.69
CA ALA A 58 12.43 -0.39 9.65
C ALA A 58 12.28 -1.90 9.42
N GLU A 59 12.22 -2.71 10.49
CA GLU A 59 12.02 -4.16 10.40
C GLU A 59 10.67 -4.49 9.74
N ILE A 60 9.59 -3.78 10.09
CA ILE A 60 8.27 -3.95 9.46
C ILE A 60 8.31 -3.60 7.97
N ALA A 61 8.91 -2.46 7.60
CA ALA A 61 9.01 -2.03 6.21
C ALA A 61 9.81 -3.03 5.38
N VAL A 62 10.96 -3.50 5.87
CA VAL A 62 11.79 -4.50 5.17
C VAL A 62 11.04 -5.82 5.01
N ARG A 63 10.36 -6.29 6.06
CA ARG A 63 9.55 -7.52 5.99
C ARG A 63 8.39 -7.41 5.01
N ALA A 64 7.73 -6.24 4.94
CA ALA A 64 6.67 -5.99 3.99
C ALA A 64 7.18 -6.04 2.54
N VAL A 65 8.30 -5.38 2.26
CA VAL A 65 8.92 -5.37 0.93
C VAL A 65 9.38 -6.77 0.52
N LEU A 66 10.02 -7.53 1.42
CA LEU A 66 10.47 -8.89 1.13
C LEU A 66 9.32 -9.88 0.87
N ALA A 67 8.14 -9.65 1.48
CA ALA A 67 6.96 -10.47 1.22
C ALA A 67 6.38 -10.27 -0.19
N VAL A 68 6.58 -9.09 -0.77
CA VAL A 68 6.05 -8.69 -2.08
C VAL A 68 7.09 -8.80 -3.20
N ALA A 69 8.38 -8.78 -2.86
CA ALA A 69 9.46 -8.79 -3.82
C ALA A 69 9.55 -10.11 -4.61
N ASP A 70 9.53 -10.00 -5.93
CA ASP A 70 9.87 -11.12 -6.81
C ASP A 70 11.40 -11.10 -7.02
N LEU A 71 12.12 -11.92 -6.25
CA LEU A 71 13.60 -11.94 -6.21
C LEU A 71 14.24 -12.27 -7.57
N GLU A 72 13.57 -13.03 -8.43
CA GLU A 72 14.06 -13.37 -9.77
C GLU A 72 14.09 -12.17 -10.70
N ARG A 73 13.06 -11.32 -10.63
CA ARG A 73 12.94 -10.11 -11.46
C ARG A 73 13.57 -8.89 -10.81
N LYS A 74 13.95 -8.98 -9.54
CA LYS A 74 14.42 -7.86 -8.71
C LYS A 74 13.47 -6.66 -8.77
N ASP A 75 12.17 -6.92 -8.87
CA ASP A 75 11.15 -5.88 -8.90
C ASP A 75 10.22 -5.99 -7.70
N VAL A 76 9.77 -4.83 -7.24
CA VAL A 76 8.83 -4.72 -6.13
C VAL A 76 7.74 -3.76 -6.53
N ASN A 77 6.51 -4.26 -6.57
CA ASN A 77 5.35 -3.42 -6.74
C ASN A 77 4.88 -2.89 -5.37
N LEU A 78 5.03 -1.59 -5.14
CA LEU A 78 4.61 -0.95 -3.89
C LEU A 78 3.09 -0.87 -3.76
N ASP A 79 2.34 -0.95 -4.86
CA ASP A 79 0.87 -0.88 -4.83
C ASP A 79 0.25 -2.06 -4.10
N LEU A 80 0.98 -3.19 -3.99
CA LEU A 80 0.56 -4.38 -3.24
C LEU A 80 0.74 -4.23 -1.72
N ILE A 81 1.44 -3.18 -1.27
CA ILE A 81 1.67 -2.87 0.14
C ILE A 81 0.68 -1.78 0.55
N LYS A 82 -0.35 -2.16 1.32
CA LYS A 82 -1.31 -1.21 1.85
C LYS A 82 -0.80 -0.63 3.17
N VAL A 83 -0.79 0.70 3.31
CA VAL A 83 -0.42 1.35 4.57
C VAL A 83 -1.67 1.96 5.20
N GLU A 84 -2.21 1.30 6.21
CA GLU A 84 -3.42 1.74 6.92
C GLU A 84 -3.07 2.32 8.28
N GLY A 85 -3.76 3.39 8.66
CA GLY A 85 -3.47 4.09 9.91
C GLY A 85 -4.73 4.44 10.67
N LYS A 86 -4.80 4.02 11.93
CA LYS A 86 -5.92 4.30 12.83
C LYS A 86 -5.48 5.01 14.09
N VAL A 87 -6.31 6.00 14.48
CA VAL A 87 -6.14 6.73 15.73
C VAL A 87 -6.35 5.81 16.94
N GLY A 88 -5.55 6.05 17.97
CA GLY A 88 -5.59 5.32 19.24
C GLY A 88 -4.38 4.40 19.43
N GLY A 89 -4.11 4.07 20.69
CA GLY A 89 -2.91 3.30 21.06
C GLY A 89 -1.62 4.11 20.94
N LYS A 90 -0.50 3.40 21.02
CA LYS A 90 0.85 3.94 20.85
C LYS A 90 1.37 3.60 19.45
N LEU A 91 2.39 4.32 18.99
CA LEU A 91 3.06 4.00 17.73
C LEU A 91 3.80 2.66 17.78
N GLU A 92 4.13 2.19 18.99
CA GLU A 92 4.71 0.86 19.24
C GLU A 92 3.73 -0.29 18.95
N ASP A 93 2.42 -0.03 18.91
CA ASP A 93 1.39 -1.02 18.60
C ASP A 93 1.21 -1.23 17.08
N THR A 94 2.17 -0.77 16.27
CA THR A 94 2.16 -0.91 14.81
C THR A 94 2.50 -2.36 14.45
N GLU A 95 1.65 -2.98 13.63
CA GLU A 95 1.78 -4.40 13.27
C GLU A 95 1.85 -4.58 11.75
N LEU A 96 2.61 -5.60 11.30
CA LEU A 96 2.55 -6.09 9.94
C LEU A 96 1.49 -7.19 9.84
N ILE A 97 0.50 -7.00 8.98
CA ILE A 97 -0.55 -7.97 8.70
C ILE A 97 -0.24 -8.63 7.36
N TYR A 98 -0.03 -9.96 7.39
CA TYR A 98 0.11 -10.79 6.19
C TYR A 98 -1.27 -11.03 5.58
N GLY A 99 -1.73 -10.03 4.82
CA GLY A 99 -3.04 -9.95 4.20
C GLY A 99 -3.55 -8.52 4.18
N ILE A 100 -4.86 -8.35 4.24
CA ILE A 100 -5.50 -7.04 4.03
C ILE A 100 -6.31 -6.62 5.24
N ALA A 101 -6.05 -5.41 5.71
CA ALA A 101 -6.92 -4.74 6.67
C ALA A 101 -7.84 -3.75 5.96
N VAL A 102 -9.14 -3.87 6.26
CA VAL A 102 -10.19 -3.02 5.73
C VAL A 102 -10.84 -2.29 6.89
N ASP A 103 -11.00 -0.98 6.75
CA ASP A 103 -11.68 -0.13 7.73
C ASP A 103 -13.21 -0.24 7.59
N LYS A 104 -13.73 -1.45 7.80
CA LYS A 104 -15.14 -1.78 7.77
C LYS A 104 -15.47 -2.81 8.84
N ASP A 105 -16.68 -2.68 9.36
CA ASP A 105 -17.29 -3.63 10.28
C ASP A 105 -18.11 -4.66 9.51
N MET A 106 -18.45 -5.76 10.19
CA MET A 106 -19.49 -6.66 9.68
C MET A 106 -20.82 -5.92 9.57
N SER A 107 -21.61 -6.24 8.54
CA SER A 107 -22.82 -5.46 8.25
C SER A 107 -23.87 -5.54 9.36
N HIS A 108 -24.00 -6.70 10.02
CA HIS A 108 -24.90 -6.90 11.15
C HIS A 108 -24.13 -7.28 12.44
N PRO A 109 -24.45 -6.69 13.60
CA PRO A 109 -23.69 -6.90 14.84
C PRO A 109 -23.77 -8.34 15.40
N GLN A 110 -24.78 -9.11 15.01
CA GLN A 110 -24.92 -10.53 15.39
C GLN A 110 -24.15 -11.48 14.46
N MET A 111 -23.51 -10.99 13.40
CA MET A 111 -22.67 -11.81 12.53
C MET A 111 -21.41 -12.30 13.28
N PRO A 112 -20.87 -13.47 12.90
CA PRO A 112 -19.66 -14.00 13.51
C PRO A 112 -18.48 -13.05 13.26
N LYS A 113 -17.78 -12.69 14.33
CA LYS A 113 -16.61 -11.79 14.29
C LYS A 113 -15.32 -12.48 13.87
N ARG A 114 -15.32 -13.82 13.89
CA ARG A 114 -14.18 -14.65 13.52
C ARG A 114 -14.69 -15.77 12.64
N ILE A 115 -14.07 -15.93 11.49
CA ILE A 115 -14.37 -16.95 10.49
C ILE A 115 -13.05 -17.63 10.16
N GLU A 116 -13.00 -18.94 10.33
CA GLU A 116 -11.86 -19.79 9.96
C GLU A 116 -12.15 -20.42 8.60
N ASP A 117 -11.12 -20.59 7.76
CA ASP A 117 -11.22 -21.15 6.40
C ASP A 117 -12.36 -20.52 5.59
N ALA A 118 -12.25 -19.21 5.38
CA ALA A 118 -13.25 -18.41 4.70
C ALA A 118 -13.10 -18.49 3.17
N ASN A 119 -14.17 -18.94 2.51
CA ASN A 119 -14.35 -18.72 1.08
C ASN A 119 -15.03 -17.35 0.86
N ILE A 120 -14.33 -16.45 0.19
CA ILE A 120 -14.73 -15.04 0.05
C ILE A 120 -15.31 -14.80 -1.34
N ALA A 121 -16.57 -14.40 -1.40
CA ALA A 121 -17.21 -13.90 -2.61
C ALA A 121 -16.94 -12.39 -2.75
N ILE A 122 -16.21 -12.02 -3.80
CA ILE A 122 -15.85 -10.63 -4.09
C ILE A 122 -16.81 -10.09 -5.16
N LEU A 123 -17.73 -9.22 -4.75
CA LEU A 123 -18.85 -8.77 -5.58
C LEU A 123 -18.79 -7.27 -5.85
N THR A 124 -18.96 -6.88 -7.11
CA THR A 124 -19.21 -5.48 -7.50
C THR A 124 -20.67 -5.22 -7.85
N CYS A 125 -21.54 -6.24 -7.78
CA CYS A 125 -22.97 -6.07 -7.91
C CYS A 125 -23.61 -5.61 -6.59
N PRO A 126 -24.57 -4.66 -6.65
CA PRO A 126 -25.41 -4.35 -5.49
C PRO A 126 -26.40 -5.47 -5.23
N PHE A 127 -26.69 -5.77 -3.95
CA PHE A 127 -27.86 -6.55 -3.56
C PHE A 127 -29.07 -5.62 -3.58
N GLU A 128 -29.56 -5.30 -4.76
CA GLU A 128 -30.79 -4.54 -4.98
C GLU A 128 -31.56 -5.14 -6.16
N PRO A 129 -32.91 -5.01 -6.19
CA PRO A 129 -33.68 -5.31 -7.38
C PRO A 129 -33.16 -4.46 -8.55
N PRO A 130 -33.04 -5.04 -9.75
CA PRO A 130 -32.41 -4.37 -10.88
C PRO A 130 -33.24 -3.16 -11.29
N LYS A 131 -32.75 -1.96 -10.97
CA LYS A 131 -33.35 -0.71 -11.44
C LYS A 131 -33.00 -0.53 -12.92
N PRO A 132 -33.97 -0.45 -13.83
CA PRO A 132 -33.68 -0.12 -15.23
C PRO A 132 -32.97 1.25 -15.28
N LYS A 133 -31.94 1.37 -16.13
CA LYS A 133 -31.17 2.61 -16.27
C LYS A 133 -32.01 3.76 -16.87
N THR A 134 -33.09 3.42 -17.56
CA THR A 134 -34.07 4.37 -18.08
C THR A 134 -35.05 4.78 -16.99
N LYS A 135 -35.59 6.00 -17.07
CA LYS A 135 -36.64 6.48 -16.16
C LYS A 135 -37.90 5.64 -16.36
N HIS A 136 -38.03 4.56 -15.61
CA HIS A 136 -39.24 3.75 -15.57
C HIS A 136 -40.05 4.18 -14.35
N LYS A 137 -41.29 4.60 -14.59
CA LYS A 137 -42.29 4.74 -13.53
C LYS A 137 -43.02 3.40 -13.43
N VAL A 138 -43.18 2.89 -12.22
CA VAL A 138 -44.00 1.71 -11.96
C VAL A 138 -45.29 2.24 -11.36
N ASP A 139 -46.35 2.25 -12.17
CA ASP A 139 -47.67 2.68 -11.71
C ASP A 139 -48.39 1.47 -11.10
N ILE A 140 -48.79 1.62 -9.83
CA ILE A 140 -49.42 0.55 -9.05
C ILE A 140 -50.88 0.95 -8.77
N ASP A 141 -51.81 0.38 -9.54
CA ASP A 141 -53.24 0.75 -9.45
C ASP A 141 -54.02 0.00 -8.37
N THR A 142 -53.50 -1.14 -7.89
CA THR A 142 -54.26 -2.08 -7.04
C THR A 142 -53.40 -2.61 -5.90
N VAL A 143 -54.01 -2.81 -4.73
CA VAL A 143 -53.35 -3.34 -3.53
C VAL A 143 -52.78 -4.75 -3.77
N GLU A 144 -53.46 -5.59 -4.56
CA GLU A 144 -52.98 -6.93 -4.92
C GLU A 144 -51.69 -6.91 -5.75
N LYS A 145 -51.57 -5.96 -6.69
CA LYS A 145 -50.34 -5.75 -7.47
C LYS A 145 -49.19 -5.32 -6.56
N PHE A 146 -49.47 -4.47 -5.57
CA PHE A 146 -48.47 -4.06 -4.58
C PHE A 146 -47.94 -5.23 -3.74
N GLN A 147 -48.84 -6.09 -3.24
CA GLN A 147 -48.44 -7.28 -2.47
C GLN A 147 -47.64 -8.27 -3.32
N THR A 148 -48.06 -8.48 -4.58
CA THR A 148 -47.36 -9.37 -5.52
C THR A 148 -45.95 -8.85 -5.82
N MET A 149 -45.81 -7.53 -6.05
CA MET A 149 -44.50 -6.89 -6.27
C MET A 149 -43.59 -7.09 -5.06
N ARG A 150 -44.08 -6.83 -3.85
CA ARG A 150 -43.31 -7.02 -2.62
C ARG A 150 -42.86 -8.46 -2.44
N GLY A 151 -43.73 -9.43 -2.74
CA GLY A 151 -43.39 -10.85 -2.71
C GLY A 151 -42.36 -11.25 -3.77
N GLN A 152 -42.38 -10.63 -4.95
CA GLN A 152 -41.36 -10.83 -5.99
C GLN A 152 -40.01 -10.25 -5.58
N GLU A 153 -39.98 -9.05 -4.98
CA GLU A 153 -38.75 -8.45 -4.46
C GLU A 153 -38.09 -9.34 -3.40
N GLN A 154 -38.87 -9.83 -2.43
CA GLN A 154 -38.35 -10.75 -1.40
C GLN A 154 -37.79 -12.04 -2.00
N LYS A 155 -38.53 -12.67 -2.92
CA LYS A 155 -38.05 -13.88 -3.63
C LYS A 155 -36.76 -13.64 -4.39
N TYR A 156 -36.63 -12.47 -5.03
CA TYR A 156 -35.42 -12.11 -5.76
C TYR A 156 -34.20 -12.00 -4.84
N PHE A 157 -34.36 -11.40 -3.66
CA PHE A 157 -33.31 -11.37 -2.65
C PHE A 157 -32.95 -12.76 -2.13
N ASP A 158 -33.96 -13.58 -1.81
CA ASP A 158 -33.74 -14.96 -1.36
C ASP A 158 -32.96 -15.77 -2.40
N GLU A 159 -33.28 -15.64 -3.69
CA GLU A 159 -32.56 -16.30 -4.78
C GLU A 159 -31.10 -15.83 -4.88
N MET A 160 -30.81 -14.54 -4.69
CA MET A 160 -29.45 -14.01 -4.69
C MET A 160 -28.61 -14.58 -3.55
N VAL A 161 -29.18 -14.58 -2.33
CA VAL A 161 -28.51 -15.11 -1.15
C VAL A 161 -28.31 -16.62 -1.27
N GLN A 162 -29.32 -17.34 -1.78
CA GLN A 162 -29.23 -18.77 -2.02
C GLN A 162 -28.11 -19.10 -3.03
N LYS A 163 -28.00 -18.36 -4.14
CA LYS A 163 -26.89 -18.54 -5.11
C LYS A 163 -25.52 -18.35 -4.45
N CYS A 164 -25.36 -17.37 -3.57
CA CYS A 164 -24.10 -17.18 -2.84
C CYS A 164 -23.77 -18.39 -1.95
N LYS A 165 -24.79 -18.99 -1.34
CA LYS A 165 -24.66 -20.16 -0.47
C LYS A 165 -24.40 -21.45 -1.25
N ASP A 166 -25.08 -21.64 -2.38
CA ASP A 166 -24.94 -22.82 -3.25
C ASP A 166 -23.52 -22.92 -3.83
N VAL A 167 -22.89 -21.79 -4.08
CA VAL A 167 -21.48 -21.72 -4.52
C VAL A 167 -20.49 -22.00 -3.38
N GLY A 168 -20.95 -22.02 -2.13
CA GLY A 168 -20.12 -22.33 -0.96
C GLY A 168 -19.32 -21.14 -0.41
N ALA A 169 -19.80 -19.90 -0.62
CA ALA A 169 -19.20 -18.72 -0.03
C ALA A 169 -19.46 -18.67 1.49
N THR A 170 -18.44 -18.35 2.27
CA THR A 170 -18.50 -18.19 3.74
C THR A 170 -18.54 -16.72 4.13
N LEU A 171 -18.03 -15.82 3.28
CA LEU A 171 -18.03 -14.36 3.49
C LEU A 171 -18.34 -13.65 2.17
N VAL A 172 -19.19 -12.64 2.21
CA VAL A 172 -19.51 -11.80 1.05
C VAL A 172 -18.92 -10.41 1.24
N ILE A 173 -18.16 -9.94 0.26
CA ILE A 173 -17.59 -8.59 0.24
C ILE A 173 -18.16 -7.85 -0.96
N CYS A 174 -18.88 -6.76 -0.67
CA CYS A 174 -19.51 -5.93 -1.68
C CYS A 174 -18.88 -4.54 -1.76
N GLN A 175 -18.65 -4.08 -2.99
CA GLN A 175 -18.30 -2.68 -3.23
C GLN A 175 -19.45 -1.74 -2.87
N TRP A 176 -20.67 -2.09 -3.26
CA TRP A 176 -21.87 -1.30 -2.99
C TRP A 176 -22.50 -1.66 -1.64
N GLY A 177 -23.25 -0.70 -1.10
CA GLY A 177 -24.16 -0.96 0.00
C GLY A 177 -25.36 -1.80 -0.44
N PHE A 178 -26.09 -2.30 0.55
CA PHE A 178 -27.36 -2.98 0.37
C PHE A 178 -28.26 -2.71 1.57
N ASP A 179 -29.57 -2.88 1.37
CA ASP A 179 -30.62 -2.52 2.32
C ASP A 179 -30.62 -3.40 3.59
N ASP A 180 -31.22 -2.88 4.67
CA ASP A 180 -31.31 -3.57 5.96
C ASP A 180 -32.12 -4.88 5.89
N GLU A 181 -33.13 -4.96 5.01
CA GLU A 181 -33.88 -6.20 4.77
C GLU A 181 -32.96 -7.30 4.21
N ALA A 182 -32.09 -6.96 3.25
CA ALA A 182 -31.12 -7.90 2.70
C ALA A 182 -30.05 -8.30 3.73
N ASN A 183 -29.62 -7.38 4.59
CA ASN A 183 -28.73 -7.69 5.73
C ASN A 183 -29.35 -8.74 6.66
N HIS A 184 -30.64 -8.60 6.97
CA HIS A 184 -31.32 -9.55 7.84
C HIS A 184 -31.43 -10.94 7.19
N LEU A 185 -31.74 -11.02 5.90
CA LEU A 185 -31.78 -12.28 5.15
C LEU A 185 -30.41 -12.98 5.09
N LEU A 186 -29.35 -12.22 4.83
CA LEU A 186 -27.96 -12.73 4.86
C LEU A 186 -27.60 -13.30 6.23
N MET A 187 -27.99 -12.59 7.31
CA MET A 187 -27.79 -13.06 8.67
C MET A 187 -28.56 -14.36 8.96
N GLN A 188 -29.85 -14.43 8.62
CA GLN A 188 -30.66 -15.65 8.81
C GLN A 188 -30.07 -16.86 8.09
N ARG A 189 -29.40 -16.64 6.95
CA ARG A 189 -28.75 -17.68 6.16
C ARG A 189 -27.32 -17.99 6.61
N ASN A 190 -26.83 -17.38 7.70
CA ASN A 190 -25.47 -17.49 8.23
C ASN A 190 -24.38 -17.06 7.23
N LEU A 191 -24.65 -16.03 6.43
CA LEU A 191 -23.70 -15.43 5.50
C LEU A 191 -23.26 -14.04 5.99
N PRO A 192 -22.08 -13.93 6.64
CA PRO A 192 -21.53 -12.64 6.99
C PRO A 192 -21.21 -11.83 5.74
N ALA A 193 -21.46 -10.52 5.81
CA ALA A 193 -21.28 -9.64 4.68
C ALA A 193 -20.63 -8.31 5.09
N VAL A 194 -19.86 -7.75 4.17
CA VAL A 194 -19.20 -6.45 4.28
C VAL A 194 -19.71 -5.55 3.16
N ARG A 195 -20.15 -4.36 3.52
CA ARG A 195 -20.71 -3.36 2.60
C ARG A 195 -19.76 -2.17 2.45
N TRP A 196 -19.86 -1.47 1.33
CA TRP A 196 -19.12 -0.23 1.06
C TRP A 196 -17.59 -0.39 1.08
N VAL A 197 -17.08 -1.46 0.46
CA VAL A 197 -15.64 -1.65 0.30
C VAL A 197 -15.12 -0.80 -0.86
N GLY A 198 -13.96 -0.15 -0.68
CA GLY A 198 -13.36 0.67 -1.73
C GLY A 198 -12.94 -0.17 -2.94
N GLY A 199 -12.97 0.40 -4.15
CA GLY A 199 -12.56 -0.31 -5.37
C GLY A 199 -11.11 -0.83 -5.31
N VAL A 200 -10.19 0.03 -4.85
CA VAL A 200 -8.77 -0.34 -4.66
C VAL A 200 -8.60 -1.45 -3.61
N GLU A 201 -9.39 -1.40 -2.53
CA GLU A 201 -9.35 -2.44 -1.51
C GLU A 201 -9.87 -3.77 -2.05
N LEU A 202 -10.91 -3.74 -2.89
CA LEU A 202 -11.48 -4.91 -3.52
C LEU A 202 -10.49 -5.61 -4.47
N GLU A 203 -9.74 -4.83 -5.25
CA GLU A 203 -8.66 -5.34 -6.11
C GLU A 203 -7.55 -6.00 -5.29
N LEU A 204 -7.11 -5.34 -4.21
CA LEU A 204 -6.13 -5.93 -3.31
C LEU A 204 -6.64 -7.23 -2.70
N ILE A 205 -7.90 -7.28 -2.25
CA ILE A 205 -8.51 -8.49 -1.66
C ILE A 205 -8.55 -9.62 -2.69
N ALA A 206 -8.88 -9.31 -3.94
CA ALA A 206 -8.85 -10.27 -5.04
C ALA A 206 -7.43 -10.84 -5.24
N ILE A 207 -6.41 -9.98 -5.25
CA ILE A 207 -5.00 -10.41 -5.41
C ILE A 207 -4.54 -11.25 -4.22
N ALA A 208 -4.85 -10.84 -2.99
CA ALA A 208 -4.45 -11.55 -1.78
C ALA A 208 -5.09 -12.94 -1.69
N THR A 209 -6.40 -13.01 -1.92
CA THR A 209 -7.19 -14.24 -1.76
C THR A 209 -7.13 -15.13 -3.00
N GLY A 210 -6.62 -14.63 -4.12
CA GLY A 210 -6.64 -15.30 -5.43
C GLY A 210 -8.03 -15.36 -6.07
N GLY A 211 -9.03 -14.70 -5.48
CA GLY A 211 -10.39 -14.65 -6.00
C GLY A 211 -10.54 -13.74 -7.21
N ARG A 212 -11.62 -13.93 -7.97
CA ARG A 212 -11.97 -13.04 -9.08
C ARG A 212 -13.12 -12.13 -8.68
N ILE A 213 -13.04 -10.87 -9.08
CA ILE A 213 -14.11 -9.89 -8.87
C ILE A 213 -15.30 -10.27 -9.78
N VAL A 214 -16.47 -10.50 -9.19
CA VAL A 214 -17.67 -10.93 -9.91
C VAL A 214 -18.64 -9.74 -10.09
N PRO A 215 -18.97 -9.34 -11.33
CA PRO A 215 -19.87 -8.22 -11.60
C PRO A 215 -21.36 -8.60 -11.62
N ARG A 216 -21.70 -9.88 -11.79
CA ARG A 216 -23.08 -10.37 -11.82
C ARG A 216 -23.23 -11.66 -11.02
N PHE A 217 -24.30 -11.78 -10.24
CA PHE A 217 -24.61 -12.98 -9.45
C PHE A 217 -24.73 -14.27 -10.28
N GLN A 218 -25.14 -14.18 -11.55
CA GLN A 218 -25.26 -15.34 -12.44
C GLN A 218 -23.90 -15.95 -12.81
N GLU A 219 -22.83 -15.16 -12.72
CA GLU A 219 -21.47 -15.60 -13.07
C GLU A 219 -20.71 -16.12 -11.85
N LEU A 220 -21.35 -16.16 -10.68
CA LEU A 220 -20.77 -16.66 -9.44
C LEU A 220 -20.55 -18.16 -9.57
N THR A 221 -19.29 -18.57 -9.49
CA THR A 221 -18.83 -19.95 -9.64
C THR A 221 -17.81 -20.23 -8.54
N PRO A 222 -17.68 -21.49 -8.06
CA PRO A 222 -16.81 -21.81 -6.94
C PRO A 222 -15.34 -21.48 -7.25
N ASP A 223 -14.93 -21.61 -8.50
CA ASP A 223 -13.57 -21.29 -8.98
C ASP A 223 -13.22 -19.80 -8.88
N LYS A 224 -14.21 -18.92 -8.74
CA LYS A 224 -14.00 -17.47 -8.63
C LYS A 224 -13.91 -17.00 -7.18
N LEU A 225 -14.20 -17.86 -6.21
CA LEU A 225 -14.12 -17.51 -4.80
C LEU A 225 -12.66 -17.35 -4.37
N GLY A 226 -12.41 -16.34 -3.54
CA GLY A 226 -11.12 -16.17 -2.88
C GLY A 226 -10.99 -17.07 -1.66
N GLN A 227 -9.79 -17.53 -1.33
CA GLN A 227 -9.53 -18.33 -0.14
C GLN A 227 -8.72 -17.54 0.89
N ALA A 228 -9.19 -17.53 2.14
CA ALA A 228 -8.48 -16.96 3.28
C ALA A 228 -8.59 -17.87 4.51
N GLY A 229 -7.46 -18.12 5.18
CA GLY A 229 -7.44 -18.99 6.36
C GLY A 229 -8.10 -18.37 7.59
N LEU A 230 -8.03 -17.05 7.77
CA LEU A 230 -8.63 -16.38 8.92
C LEU A 230 -9.17 -15.00 8.56
N VAL A 231 -10.45 -14.77 8.82
CA VAL A 231 -11.05 -13.44 8.79
C VAL A 231 -11.48 -13.09 10.21
N ARG A 232 -10.93 -12.00 10.75
CA ARG A 232 -11.26 -11.53 12.09
C ARG A 232 -11.58 -10.04 12.11
N GLU A 233 -12.63 -9.69 12.82
CA GLU A 233 -12.92 -8.32 13.21
C GLU A 233 -12.08 -7.98 14.46
N LYS A 234 -11.04 -7.16 14.31
CA LYS A 234 -10.28 -6.61 15.44
C LYS A 234 -10.96 -5.34 15.93
N SER A 235 -11.39 -5.33 17.19
CA SER A 235 -11.79 -4.11 17.89
C SER A 235 -10.56 -3.45 18.51
N PHE A 236 -10.39 -2.14 18.29
CA PHE A 236 -9.22 -1.43 18.81
C PHE A 236 -9.59 -0.41 19.89
N GLY A 237 -9.12 -0.64 21.11
CA GLY A 237 -9.27 0.29 22.24
C GLY A 237 -10.69 0.36 22.81
N THR A 238 -11.01 1.47 23.49
CA THR A 238 -12.33 1.77 24.07
C THR A 238 -13.30 2.42 23.09
N THR A 239 -12.81 2.92 21.95
CA THR A 239 -13.64 3.48 20.88
C THR A 239 -14.26 2.35 20.06
N LYS A 240 -15.48 2.55 19.55
CA LYS A 240 -16.22 1.54 18.78
C LYS A 240 -15.62 1.19 17.40
N ASP A 241 -14.40 1.63 17.11
CA ASP A 241 -13.77 1.42 15.82
C ASP A 241 -13.29 -0.04 15.72
N ARG A 242 -13.82 -0.75 14.72
CA ARG A 242 -13.38 -2.09 14.38
C ARG A 242 -12.83 -2.11 12.97
N MET A 243 -11.99 -3.09 12.70
CA MET A 243 -11.49 -3.33 11.36
C MET A 243 -11.52 -4.80 11.07
N LEU A 244 -11.81 -5.12 9.81
CA LEU A 244 -11.72 -6.47 9.31
C LEU A 244 -10.27 -6.74 8.88
N CYS A 245 -9.66 -7.74 9.50
CA CYS A 245 -8.35 -8.25 9.11
C CYS A 245 -8.55 -9.61 8.43
N ILE A 246 -8.15 -9.69 7.16
CA ILE A 246 -8.10 -10.92 6.38
C ILE A 246 -6.65 -11.39 6.40
N GLU A 247 -6.40 -12.54 7.03
CA GLU A 247 -5.08 -13.11 7.27
C GLU A 247 -4.97 -14.52 6.67
N ARG A 248 -3.74 -14.95 6.41
CA ARG A 248 -3.42 -16.30 5.88
C ARG A 248 -4.10 -16.58 4.53
N CYS A 249 -3.97 -15.66 3.59
CA CYS A 249 -4.47 -15.87 2.24
C CYS A 249 -3.55 -16.81 1.43
N ALA A 250 -4.12 -17.47 0.42
CA ALA A 250 -3.37 -18.39 -0.46
C ALA A 250 -2.17 -17.70 -1.15
N ASN A 251 -2.33 -16.42 -1.53
CA ASN A 251 -1.27 -15.59 -2.09
C ASN A 251 -0.86 -14.51 -1.08
N ALA A 252 0.30 -14.67 -0.45
CA ALA A 252 0.85 -13.68 0.49
C ALA A 252 1.46 -12.44 -0.19
N ARG A 253 1.14 -12.18 -1.47
CA ARG A 253 1.73 -11.08 -2.26
C ARG A 253 1.20 -9.70 -1.90
N ALA A 254 0.09 -9.60 -1.16
CA ALA A 254 -0.44 -8.35 -0.67
C ALA A 254 -0.34 -8.31 0.86
N VAL A 255 0.26 -7.24 1.38
CA VAL A 255 0.52 -7.06 2.81
C VAL A 255 0.01 -5.70 3.26
N THR A 256 -0.45 -5.63 4.50
CA THR A 256 -0.88 -4.35 5.09
C THR A 256 -0.01 -4.01 6.28
N ILE A 257 0.59 -2.82 6.25
CA ILE A 257 1.24 -2.22 7.42
C ILE A 257 0.16 -1.44 8.18
N PHE A 258 -0.14 -1.87 9.40
CA PHE A 258 -1.16 -1.25 10.23
C PHE A 258 -0.52 -0.37 11.30
N ILE A 259 -0.66 0.94 11.13
CA ILE A 259 -0.05 1.97 11.98
C ILE A 259 -1.05 2.43 13.03
N ARG A 260 -0.56 2.51 14.27
CA ARG A 260 -1.27 3.10 15.41
C ARG A 260 -0.61 4.41 15.83
N GLY A 261 -1.41 5.30 16.41
CA GLY A 261 -0.90 6.58 16.88
C GLY A 261 -1.92 7.37 17.68
N GLY A 262 -1.46 8.09 18.70
CA GLY A 262 -2.35 8.88 19.56
C GLY A 262 -2.97 10.10 18.87
N ASN A 263 -2.33 10.62 17.81
CA ASN A 263 -2.81 11.78 17.06
C ASN A 263 -2.83 11.49 15.55
N LYS A 264 -3.85 11.98 14.85
CA LYS A 264 -3.99 11.85 13.39
C LYS A 264 -2.78 12.44 12.64
N MET A 265 -2.26 13.58 13.10
CA MET A 265 -1.08 14.21 12.49
C MET A 265 0.16 13.30 12.56
N MET A 266 0.32 12.58 13.68
CA MET A 266 1.42 11.63 13.86
C MET A 266 1.27 10.40 12.95
N ILE A 267 0.04 9.96 12.70
CA ILE A 267 -0.23 8.82 11.81
C ILE A 267 0.08 9.17 10.36
N GLU A 268 -0.36 10.33 9.89
CA GLU A 268 -0.08 10.75 8.50
C GLU A 268 1.42 10.96 8.29
N GLU A 269 2.13 11.52 9.27
CA GLU A 269 3.59 11.62 9.20
C GLU A 269 4.29 10.25 9.26
N ALA A 270 3.76 9.31 10.05
CA ALA A 270 4.28 7.94 10.10
C ALA A 270 4.04 7.19 8.78
N LYS A 271 2.86 7.34 8.16
CA LYS A 271 2.57 6.79 6.82
C LYS A 271 3.56 7.29 5.79
N ARG A 272 3.81 8.60 5.76
CA ARG A 272 4.81 9.22 4.88
C ARG A 272 6.22 8.69 5.18
N SER A 273 6.56 8.58 6.46
CA SER A 273 7.87 8.07 6.90
C SER A 273 8.12 6.64 6.43
N ILE A 274 7.12 5.77 6.55
CA ILE A 274 7.18 4.37 6.13
C ILE A 274 7.23 4.27 4.60
N HIS A 275 6.45 5.06 3.88
CA HIS A 275 6.48 5.09 2.41
C HIS A 275 7.91 5.33 1.88
N ASP A 276 8.63 6.32 2.44
CA ASP A 276 10.01 6.57 2.02
C ASP A 276 10.95 5.40 2.38
N ALA A 277 10.72 4.73 3.52
CA ALA A 277 11.51 3.55 3.90
C ALA A 277 11.24 2.36 2.96
N LEU A 278 9.99 2.18 2.51
CA LEU A 278 9.61 1.19 1.49
C LEU A 278 10.30 1.49 0.15
N CYS A 279 10.34 2.76 -0.27
CA CYS A 279 11.03 3.18 -1.48
C CYS A 279 12.54 2.88 -1.42
N VAL A 280 13.19 3.16 -0.28
CA VAL A 280 14.62 2.85 -0.09
C VAL A 280 14.87 1.34 -0.12
N ALA A 281 14.03 0.55 0.55
CA ALA A 281 14.12 -0.91 0.52
C ALA A 281 13.92 -1.47 -0.90
N ARG A 282 12.96 -0.92 -1.68
CA ARG A 282 12.76 -1.28 -3.09
C ARG A 282 14.02 -0.98 -3.92
N ASN A 283 14.61 0.20 -3.74
CA ASN A 283 15.79 0.60 -4.52
C ASN A 283 16.97 -0.34 -4.26
N LEU A 284 17.15 -0.80 -3.01
CA LEU A 284 18.18 -1.77 -2.63
C LEU A 284 17.95 -3.16 -3.24
N ILE A 285 16.69 -3.58 -3.42
CA ILE A 285 16.36 -4.86 -4.06
C ILE A 285 16.64 -4.80 -5.56
N ARG A 286 16.33 -3.67 -6.21
CA ARG A 286 16.63 -3.44 -7.62
C ARG A 286 18.14 -3.39 -7.85
N ASN A 287 18.83 -2.52 -7.10
CA ASN A 287 20.26 -2.28 -7.18
C ASN A 287 20.89 -2.38 -5.80
N ASN A 288 21.86 -3.28 -5.65
CA ASN A 288 22.49 -3.58 -4.36
C ASN A 288 23.69 -2.67 -4.02
N SER A 289 23.91 -1.61 -4.80
CA SER A 289 24.95 -0.62 -4.57
C SER A 289 24.48 0.44 -3.59
N ILE A 290 25.31 0.72 -2.58
CA ILE A 290 25.10 1.80 -1.63
C ILE A 290 26.25 2.80 -1.68
N VAL A 291 25.94 4.03 -1.32
CA VAL A 291 26.93 5.09 -1.09
C VAL A 291 26.74 5.63 0.32
N TYR A 292 27.85 5.94 0.97
CA TYR A 292 27.82 6.48 2.33
C TYR A 292 27.38 7.94 2.29
N GLY A 293 26.27 8.24 2.97
CA GLY A 293 25.71 9.59 3.05
C GLY A 293 26.44 10.50 4.04
N GLY A 294 25.71 11.49 4.58
CA GLY A 294 26.26 12.43 5.55
C GLY A 294 27.19 13.49 4.95
N GLY A 295 27.09 13.75 3.65
CA GLY A 295 27.97 14.67 2.92
C GLY A 295 29.23 14.03 2.36
N SER A 296 29.54 12.76 2.72
CA SER A 296 30.77 12.10 2.29
C SER A 296 30.80 11.86 0.78
N ALA A 297 29.71 11.36 0.20
CA ALA A 297 29.60 11.11 -1.23
C ALA A 297 29.68 12.43 -2.02
N GLU A 298 28.99 13.47 -1.55
CA GLU A 298 28.95 14.79 -2.18
C GLU A 298 30.32 15.48 -2.18
N ILE A 299 31.05 15.42 -1.06
CA ILE A 299 32.43 15.97 -0.96
C ILE A 299 33.37 15.21 -1.89
N SER A 300 33.29 13.87 -1.90
CA SER A 300 34.16 13.07 -2.74
C SER A 300 33.97 13.37 -4.23
N CYS A 301 32.71 13.53 -4.67
CA CYS A 301 32.41 13.98 -6.02
C CYS A 301 32.90 15.39 -6.31
N SER A 302 32.78 16.31 -5.34
CA SER A 302 33.29 17.69 -5.46
C SER A 302 34.79 17.70 -5.76
N VAL A 303 35.57 16.91 -5.02
CA VAL A 303 37.03 16.76 -5.22
C VAL A 303 37.35 16.12 -6.58
N ALA A 304 36.58 15.11 -7.00
CA ALA A 304 36.79 14.46 -8.29
C ALA A 304 36.48 15.39 -9.47
N VAL A 305 35.41 16.17 -9.38
CA VAL A 305 35.04 17.17 -10.40
C VAL A 305 36.06 18.29 -10.45
N GLU A 306 36.59 18.74 -9.31
CA GLU A 306 37.67 19.74 -9.24
C GLU A 306 38.97 19.22 -9.90
N ALA A 307 39.40 18.01 -9.54
CA ALA A 307 40.57 17.39 -10.16
C ALA A 307 40.40 17.13 -11.68
N ALA A 308 39.16 16.96 -12.14
CA ALA A 308 38.85 16.89 -13.56
C ALA A 308 38.82 18.27 -14.22
N ALA A 309 38.31 19.30 -13.55
CA ALA A 309 38.27 20.68 -14.02
C ALA A 309 39.68 21.21 -14.32
N ASP A 310 40.65 20.92 -13.46
CA ASP A 310 42.06 21.30 -13.64
C ASP A 310 42.70 20.73 -14.91
N ARG A 311 42.13 19.65 -15.48
CA ARG A 311 42.62 19.02 -16.72
C ARG A 311 42.11 19.74 -17.97
N TYR A 312 41.04 20.52 -17.87
CA TYR A 312 40.46 21.26 -19.00
C TYR A 312 40.93 22.71 -18.97
N ALA A 313 41.44 23.19 -20.10
CA ALA A 313 41.86 24.59 -20.22
C ALA A 313 40.72 25.48 -20.75
N GLY A 314 40.45 26.61 -20.09
CA GLY A 314 39.64 27.71 -20.64
C GLY A 314 38.23 27.86 -20.03
N ALA A 315 37.23 28.19 -20.84
CA ALA A 315 35.89 28.59 -20.38
C ALA A 315 35.07 27.46 -19.74
N GLU A 316 35.45 26.21 -19.97
CA GLU A 316 34.85 25.00 -19.37
C GLU A 316 35.36 24.74 -17.94
N GLN A 317 36.53 25.26 -17.59
CA GLN A 317 37.09 25.18 -16.24
C GLN A 317 36.23 26.00 -15.25
N VAL A 318 35.86 27.22 -15.65
CA VAL A 318 35.02 28.13 -14.86
C VAL A 318 33.64 27.52 -14.60
N THR A 319 33.06 26.80 -15.56
CA THR A 319 31.72 26.18 -15.38
C THR A 319 31.77 24.98 -14.44
N ALA A 320 32.86 24.21 -14.43
CA ALA A 320 33.08 23.13 -13.46
C ALA A 320 33.28 23.65 -12.01
N GLU A 321 34.00 24.76 -11.83
CA GLU A 321 34.15 25.43 -10.52
C GLU A 321 32.80 25.94 -9.96
N PHE A 322 31.88 26.41 -10.81
CA PHE A 322 30.52 26.78 -10.37
C PHE A 322 29.69 25.58 -9.87
N GLN A 323 29.90 24.38 -10.41
CA GLN A 323 29.28 23.15 -9.91
C GLN A 323 29.87 22.72 -8.56
N GLN A 324 31.18 22.90 -8.35
CA GLN A 324 31.84 22.66 -7.06
C GLN A 324 31.25 23.57 -5.97
N LEU A 325 31.07 24.86 -6.27
CA LEU A 325 30.41 25.81 -5.37
C LEU A 325 28.96 25.40 -5.06
N SER A 326 28.29 24.72 -5.99
CA SER A 326 26.94 24.20 -5.82
C SER A 326 26.93 22.91 -4.97
N CYS A 327 27.91 22.02 -5.13
CA CYS A 327 28.08 20.81 -4.30
C CYS A 327 28.52 21.16 -2.86
N ASN A 328 29.44 22.11 -2.70
CA ASN A 328 29.82 22.62 -1.38
C ASN A 328 28.66 23.41 -0.74
N LYS A 329 27.88 24.17 -1.52
CA LYS A 329 26.64 24.78 -1.03
C LYS A 329 25.55 23.76 -0.72
N MET A 330 25.52 22.58 -1.35
CA MET A 330 24.64 21.49 -0.90
C MET A 330 24.94 21.19 0.56
N GLN A 331 26.20 21.02 0.97
CA GLN A 331 26.55 20.81 2.38
C GLN A 331 26.03 21.93 3.33
N TYR A 332 26.12 23.21 2.93
CA TYR A 332 25.71 24.35 3.77
C TYR A 332 24.21 24.70 3.72
N ARG A 333 23.49 24.42 2.62
CA ARG A 333 22.04 24.62 2.49
C ARG A 333 21.23 23.36 2.85
N PHE A 334 21.86 22.20 2.99
CA PHE A 334 21.18 20.91 3.23
C PHE A 334 20.79 20.62 4.66
N ILE A 335 21.27 21.40 5.64
CA ILE A 335 20.66 21.37 6.97
C ILE A 335 19.18 21.83 6.89
N VAL A 336 18.76 22.51 5.80
CA VAL A 336 17.38 23.03 5.67
C VAL A 336 16.61 22.50 4.45
N PHE A 337 17.25 22.19 3.31
CA PHE A 337 16.51 21.93 2.06
C PHE A 337 16.50 20.48 1.54
N PHE A 338 17.32 19.56 2.06
CA PHE A 338 17.40 18.19 1.52
C PHE A 338 16.36 17.20 2.03
N VAL A 339 15.51 17.64 2.95
CA VAL A 339 14.29 16.92 3.32
C VAL A 339 13.25 16.92 2.18
N LEU A 340 13.41 17.76 1.14
CA LEU A 340 12.40 17.95 0.08
C LEU A 340 12.80 17.54 -1.34
N ALA A 341 14.10 17.52 -1.70
CA ALA A 341 14.50 17.39 -3.11
C ALA A 341 15.02 16.00 -3.54
N VAL A 342 15.68 15.23 -2.66
CA VAL A 342 16.18 13.89 -3.03
C VAL A 342 15.14 12.77 -2.98
N CYS A 343 13.91 13.08 -2.56
CA CYS A 343 12.75 12.23 -2.90
C CYS A 343 12.33 12.31 -4.37
N ASN A 344 12.88 13.22 -5.21
CA ASN A 344 12.35 13.44 -6.55
C ASN A 344 13.33 13.30 -7.73
N GLN A 345 14.62 13.00 -7.53
CA GLN A 345 15.57 12.86 -8.66
C GLN A 345 16.56 11.68 -8.58
N VAL A 346 16.40 10.76 -7.62
CA VAL A 346 16.86 9.35 -7.81
C VAL A 346 15.64 8.45 -8.02
N VAL A 347 14.71 8.99 -8.80
CA VAL A 347 13.56 8.30 -9.40
C VAL A 347 13.62 8.66 -10.89
N CYS A 348 14.48 7.95 -11.61
CA CYS A 348 14.38 7.59 -13.02
C CYS A 348 15.31 6.39 -13.22
#